data_AF-A0A2V8MEW5-F1
#
_entry.id   AF-A0A2V8MEW5-F1
#
_cell.length_a   1.000
_cell.length_b   1.000
_cell.length_c   1.000
_cell.angle_alpha   90.00
_cell.angle_beta   90.00
_cell.angle_gamma   90.00
#
_symmetry.space_group_name_H-M   'P 1'
#
loop_
_entity.id
_entity.type
_entity.pdbx_description
1 polymer ?
#
loop_
_entity_poly.entity_id
_entity_poly.type
_entity_poly.pdbx_seq_one_letter_code
_entity_poly.pdbx_strand_id
1 'polypeptide(L)'
;KGIIDITRGGAGPAFLHCNTYRFMGHHVGNISREYYRSKQEEQKWKTERDPIKLLGDWLTSQNLADRGRFDQIYAEVKSEIEKAVQFAIDAPYPTPDKVDQDIYA
;
A
#
# COMPACT_ATOMS: atom_id res chain seq x y z
N LYS A 1 10.60 -24.76 0.64
CA LYS A 1 9.45 -24.49 1.52
C LYS A 1 9.62 -23.09 2.09
N GLY A 2 8.63 -22.23 1.95
CA GLY A 2 8.71 -20.84 2.41
C GLY A 2 8.52 -20.72 3.93
N ILE A 3 8.70 -19.52 4.47
CA ILE A 3 8.48 -19.22 5.89
C ILE A 3 7.09 -19.67 6.38
N ILE A 4 6.06 -19.51 5.54
CA ILE A 4 4.68 -19.94 5.80
C ILE A 4 4.58 -21.46 5.99
N ASP A 5 5.23 -22.25 5.12
CA ASP A 5 5.18 -23.71 5.18
C ASP A 5 5.85 -24.24 6.46
N ILE A 6 6.94 -23.58 6.87
CA ILE A 6 7.69 -23.92 8.09
C ILE A 6 6.83 -23.65 9.33
N THR A 7 6.21 -22.47 9.40
CA THR A 7 5.32 -22.12 10.52
C THR A 7 4.09 -23.04 10.57
N ARG A 8 3.45 -23.33 9.43
CA ARG A 8 2.32 -24.28 9.37
C ARG A 8 2.73 -25.71 9.73
N GLY A 9 3.99 -26.08 9.49
CA GLY A 9 4.56 -27.37 9.85
C GLY A 9 4.85 -27.55 11.34
N GLY A 10 4.53 -26.58 12.20
CA GLY A 10 4.71 -26.68 13.65
C GLY A 10 6.09 -26.30 14.16
N ALA A 11 6.95 -25.70 13.34
CA ALA A 11 8.28 -25.25 13.73
C ALA A 11 8.29 -23.95 14.56
N GLY A 12 7.11 -23.42 14.92
CA GLY A 12 6.94 -22.18 15.67
C GLY A 12 6.89 -20.92 14.80
N PRO A 13 6.85 -19.74 15.46
CA PRO A 13 6.84 -18.45 14.76
C PRO A 13 8.18 -18.16 14.09
N ALA A 14 8.16 -17.26 13.11
CA ALA A 14 9.35 -16.81 12.41
C ALA A 14 9.35 -15.28 12.26
N PHE A 15 10.54 -14.71 12.14
CA PHE A 15 10.73 -13.27 11.94
C PHE A 15 11.09 -12.98 10.47
N LEU A 16 10.38 -12.04 9.85
CA LEU A 16 10.63 -11.59 8.48
C LEU A 16 10.84 -10.07 8.48
N HIS A 17 12.03 -9.64 8.06
CA HIS A 17 12.33 -8.23 7.89
C HIS A 17 12.11 -7.80 6.42
N CYS A 18 10.99 -7.12 6.18
CA CYS A 18 10.69 -6.51 4.87
C CYS A 18 11.30 -5.11 4.80
N ASN A 19 12.49 -4.99 4.23
CA ASN A 19 13.14 -3.69 4.04
C ASN A 19 12.44 -2.88 2.94
N THR A 20 11.62 -1.91 3.35
CA THR A 20 10.76 -1.10 2.47
C THR A 20 10.90 0.40 2.77
N TYR A 21 10.18 1.22 2.00
CA TYR A 21 10.28 2.67 2.10
C TYR A 21 8.92 3.38 2.04
N ARG A 22 8.70 4.33 2.96
CA ARG A 22 7.49 5.17 2.99
C ARG A 22 7.74 6.49 2.24
N PHE A 23 7.16 6.60 1.05
CA PHE A 23 7.36 7.72 0.12
C PHE A 23 6.87 9.10 0.60
N MET A 24 5.87 9.14 1.49
CA MET A 24 5.23 10.39 1.95
C MET A 24 5.71 10.78 3.36
N GLY A 25 4.94 11.60 4.10
CA GLY A 25 5.15 11.94 5.52
C GLY A 25 4.65 10.86 6.47
N HIS A 26 5.08 10.94 7.74
CA HIS A 26 4.65 9.96 8.76
C HIS A 26 3.12 9.93 8.89
N HIS A 27 2.49 11.08 8.71
CA HIS A 27 1.05 11.30 8.65
C HIS A 27 0.78 12.46 7.66
N VAL A 28 -0.49 12.71 7.34
CA VAL A 28 -0.92 13.73 6.37
C VAL A 28 -0.43 15.15 6.73
N GLY A 29 -0.44 15.49 8.02
CA GLY A 29 0.08 16.77 8.54
C GLY A 29 1.61 16.94 8.49
N ASN A 30 2.37 15.90 8.17
CA ASN A 30 3.83 15.98 8.08
C ASN A 30 4.28 16.37 6.67
N ILE A 31 4.03 17.65 6.34
CA ILE A 31 4.17 18.21 4.99
C ILE A 31 5.64 18.28 4.55
N SER A 32 6.52 18.82 5.40
CA SER A 32 7.97 18.84 5.15
C SER A 32 8.67 17.69 5.86
N ARG A 33 9.70 17.14 5.23
CA ARG A 33 10.49 15.98 5.72
C ARG A 33 11.99 16.22 5.68
N GLU A 34 12.39 17.39 5.19
CA GLU A 34 13.80 17.71 4.92
C GLU A 34 14.65 17.75 6.19
N TYR A 35 14.02 17.98 7.34
CA TYR A 35 14.70 18.00 8.63
C TYR A 35 15.15 16.62 9.15
N TYR A 36 14.68 15.52 8.55
CA TYR A 36 15.04 14.16 9.00
C TYR A 36 15.34 13.18 7.87
N ARG A 37 15.23 13.63 6.61
CA ARG A 37 15.36 12.77 5.45
C ARG A 37 15.73 13.58 4.21
N SER A 38 16.74 13.11 3.48
CA SER A 38 17.15 13.79 2.25
C SER A 38 16.16 13.53 1.10
N LYS A 39 15.98 14.52 0.24
CA LYS A 39 15.22 14.35 -1.01
C LYS A 39 15.85 13.32 -1.94
N GLN A 40 17.19 13.23 -1.93
CA GLN A 40 17.94 12.28 -2.77
C GLN A 40 17.61 10.84 -2.39
N GLU A 41 17.55 10.53 -1.09
CA GLU A 41 17.13 9.22 -0.61
C GLU A 41 15.70 8.90 -1.07
N GLU A 42 14.75 9.83 -0.88
CA GLU A 42 13.36 9.62 -1.32
C GLU A 42 13.26 9.35 -2.83
N GLN A 43 13.98 10.13 -3.64
CA GLN A 43 13.95 9.97 -5.08
C GLN A 43 14.54 8.63 -5.50
N LYS A 44 15.69 8.23 -4.94
CA LYS A 44 16.29 6.92 -5.21
C LYS A 44 15.30 5.79 -4.98
N TRP A 45 14.59 5.82 -3.85
CA TRP A 45 13.59 4.78 -3.54
C TRP A 45 12.38 4.82 -4.47
N LYS A 46 11.91 6.01 -4.85
CA LYS A 46 10.76 6.17 -5.77
C LYS A 46 11.06 5.76 -7.20
N THR A 47 12.26 6.03 -7.70
CA THR A 47 12.58 5.82 -9.12
C THR A 47 13.23 4.48 -9.39
N GLU A 48 14.08 4.01 -8.48
CA GLU A 48 14.85 2.77 -8.66
C GLU A 48 14.25 1.57 -7.93
N ARG A 49 13.45 1.81 -6.87
CA ARG A 49 12.97 0.74 -5.98
C ARG A 49 11.46 0.71 -5.77
N ASP A 50 10.70 1.37 -6.62
CA ASP A 50 9.24 1.24 -6.62
C ASP A 50 8.86 -0.21 -7.01
N PRO A 51 8.24 -0.98 -6.09
CA PRO A 51 7.89 -2.36 -6.36
C PRO A 51 6.86 -2.51 -7.50
N ILE A 52 6.00 -1.51 -7.73
CA ILE A 52 5.02 -1.53 -8.82
C ILE A 52 5.74 -1.42 -10.16
N LYS A 53 6.68 -0.46 -10.26
CA LYS A 53 7.51 -0.30 -11.46
C LYS A 53 8.35 -1.54 -11.72
N LEU A 54 9.06 -2.05 -10.71
CA LEU A 54 9.93 -3.21 -10.83
C LEU A 54 9.16 -4.47 -11.27
N LEU A 55 7.97 -4.71 -10.70
CA LEU A 55 7.13 -5.83 -11.10
C LEU A 55 6.60 -5.65 -12.53
N GLY A 56 6.15 -4.44 -12.90
CA GLY A 56 5.66 -4.14 -14.24
C GLY A 56 6.73 -4.35 -15.32
N ASP A 57 7.95 -3.86 -15.08
CA ASP A 57 9.10 -4.05 -15.97
C ASP A 57 9.44 -5.54 -16.10
N TRP A 58 9.45 -6.27 -14.99
CA TRP A 58 9.70 -7.72 -14.99
C TRP A 58 8.63 -8.47 -15.80
N LEU A 59 7.34 -8.25 -15.53
CA LEU A 59 6.24 -8.89 -16.26
C LEU A 59 6.31 -8.63 -17.77
N THR A 60 6.66 -7.40 -18.16
CA THR A 60 6.86 -7.02 -19.57
C THR A 60 8.03 -7.80 -20.18
N SER A 61 9.16 -7.87 -19.48
CA SER A 61 10.33 -8.62 -19.95
C SER A 61 10.07 -10.12 -20.13
N GLN A 62 9.11 -10.66 -19.37
CA GLN A 62 8.69 -12.05 -19.43
C GLN A 62 7.55 -12.30 -20.45
N ASN A 63 7.10 -11.26 -21.18
CA ASN A 63 5.94 -11.30 -22.07
C ASN A 63 4.65 -11.78 -21.38
N LEU A 64 4.51 -11.51 -20.07
CA LEU A 64 3.36 -11.90 -19.27
C LEU A 64 2.28 -10.80 -19.20
N ALA A 65 2.66 -9.56 -19.48
CA ALA A 65 1.78 -8.41 -19.58
C ALA A 65 2.39 -7.35 -20.48
N ASP A 66 1.54 -6.44 -20.98
CA ASP A 66 1.96 -5.30 -21.78
C ASP A 66 1.42 -3.99 -21.19
N ARG A 67 1.75 -2.88 -21.86
CA ARG A 67 1.31 -1.56 -21.45
C ARG A 67 -0.21 -1.43 -21.41
N GLY A 68 -0.91 -2.00 -22.40
CA GLY A 68 -2.36 -1.95 -22.48
C GLY A 68 -3.03 -2.63 -21.28
N ARG A 69 -2.49 -3.76 -20.83
CA ARG A 69 -2.96 -4.45 -19.63
C ARG A 69 -2.77 -3.61 -18.37
N PHE A 70 -1.63 -2.94 -18.22
CA PHE A 70 -1.39 -2.08 -17.06
C PHE A 70 -2.28 -0.84 -17.06
N ASP A 71 -2.51 -0.22 -18.22
CA ASP A 71 -3.40 0.93 -18.34
C ASP A 71 -4.86 0.55 -18.01
N GLN A 72 -5.29 -0.65 -18.42
CA GLN A 72 -6.60 -1.20 -18.03
C GLN A 72 -6.72 -1.36 -16.51
N ILE A 73 -5.74 -2.02 -15.87
CA ILE A 73 -5.74 -2.22 -14.40
C ILE A 73 -5.76 -0.86 -13.68
N TYR A 74 -4.98 0.11 -14.16
CA TYR A 74 -4.95 1.45 -13.58
C TYR A 74 -6.32 2.14 -13.66
N ALA A 75 -6.99 2.06 -14.81
CA ALA A 75 -8.33 2.63 -14.98
C ALA A 75 -9.38 1.94 -14.08
N GLU A 76 -9.33 0.61 -13.96
CA GLU A 76 -10.21 -0.17 -13.09
C GLU A 76 -10.02 0.24 -11.62
N VAL A 77 -8.78 0.24 -11.12
CA VAL A 77 -8.45 0.63 -9.74
C VAL A 77 -8.82 2.08 -9.47
N LYS A 78 -8.57 2.99 -10.43
CA LYS A 78 -8.96 4.39 -10.27
C LYS A 78 -10.47 4.54 -10.11
N SER A 79 -11.26 3.87 -10.95
CA SER A 79 -12.72 3.89 -10.85
C SER A 79 -13.23 3.30 -9.52
N GLU A 80 -12.59 2.22 -9.04
CA GLU A 80 -12.91 1.61 -7.76
C GLU A 80 -12.66 2.57 -6.59
N ILE A 81 -11.48 3.21 -6.57
CA ILE A 81 -11.12 4.17 -5.52
C ILE A 81 -12.03 5.40 -5.55
N GLU A 82 -12.35 5.94 -6.73
CA GLU A 82 -13.27 7.07 -6.86
C GLU A 82 -14.67 6.75 -6.27
N LYS A 83 -15.19 5.55 -6.56
CA LYS A 83 -16.47 5.08 -5.99
C LYS A 83 -16.38 4.90 -4.48
N ALA A 84 -15.29 4.32 -3.97
CA ALA A 84 -15.10 4.11 -2.54
C ALA A 84 -14.98 5.44 -1.78
N VAL A 85 -14.28 6.43 -2.34
CA VAL A 85 -14.16 7.77 -1.77
C VAL A 85 -15.52 8.46 -1.77
N GLN A 86 -16.27 8.42 -2.88
CA GLN A 86 -17.59 9.02 -2.95
C GLN A 86 -18.55 8.39 -1.92
N PHE A 87 -18.57 7.07 -1.83
CA PHE A 87 -19.33 6.35 -0.80
C PHE A 87 -18.98 6.81 0.61
N ALA A 88 -17.69 6.98 0.93
CA ALA A 88 -17.24 7.42 2.24
C ALA A 88 -17.62 8.88 2.55
N ILE A 89 -17.64 9.76 1.54
CA ILE A 89 -18.08 11.16 1.68
C ILE A 89 -19.59 11.24 1.88
N ASP A 90 -20.36 10.41 1.17
CA ASP A 90 -21.83 10.38 1.22
C ASP A 90 -22.36 9.67 2.47
N ALA A 91 -21.52 8.90 3.15
CA ALA A 91 -21.90 8.21 4.37
C ALA A 91 -22.32 9.22 5.46
N PRO A 92 -23.50 9.03 6.09
CA PRO A 92 -23.92 9.92 7.16
C PRO A 92 -22.96 9.81 8.34
N TYR A 93 -22.75 10.93 9.04
CA TYR A 93 -22.06 10.90 10.32
C TYR A 93 -22.77 9.97 11.30
N PRO A 94 -22.02 9.29 12.19
CA PRO A 94 -22.63 8.51 13.26
C PRO A 94 -23.47 9.42 14.16
N THR A 95 -24.60 8.90 14.62
CA THR A 95 -25.45 9.58 15.59
C THR A 95 -24.81 9.55 16.98
N PRO A 96 -25.13 10.49 17.90
CA PRO A 96 -24.52 10.52 19.22
C PRO A 96 -24.69 9.25 20.06
N ASP A 97 -25.76 8.46 19.85
CA ASP A 97 -26.00 7.16 20.49
C ASP A 97 -25.00 6.07 20.08
N LYS A 98 -24.09 6.36 19.14
CA LYS A 98 -22.99 5.48 18.76
C LYS A 98 -21.76 5.63 19.65
N VAL A 99 -21.70 6.65 20.53
CA VAL A 99 -20.50 6.97 21.29
C VAL A 99 -20.09 5.90 22.30
N ASP A 100 -21.07 5.18 22.86
CA ASP A 100 -20.88 4.15 23.89
C ASP A 100 -21.11 2.72 23.39
N GLN A 101 -21.33 2.55 22.08
CA GLN A 101 -21.39 1.24 21.45
C GLN A 101 -20.00 0.60 21.40
N ASP A 102 -19.95 -0.74 21.42
CA ASP A 102 -18.73 -1.55 21.39
C ASP A 102 -17.77 -1.37 22.58
N ILE A 103 -18.22 -0.76 23.69
CA ILE A 103 -17.44 -0.70 24.95
C ILE A 103 -17.38 -2.09 25.62
N TYR A 104 -18.51 -2.80 25.63
CA TYR A 104 -18.63 -4.17 26.13
C TYR A 104 -19.31 -5.05 25.07
N ALA A 105 -19.12 -6.36 25.17
CA ALA A 105 -19.75 -7.36 24.31
C ALA A 105 -21.25 -7.54 24.61
#